data_AF-A0ABD2NF07-F1
#
_entry.id   AF-A0ABD2NF07-F1
#
_cell.length_a   1.000
_cell.length_b   1.000
_cell.length_c   1.000
_cell.angle_alpha   90.00
_cell.angle_beta   90.00
_cell.angle_gamma   90.00
#
_symmetry.space_group_name_H-M   'P 1'
#
loop_
_entity.id
_entity.type
_entity.pdbx_description
1 polymer ?
#
loop_
_entity_poly.entity_id
_entity_poly.type
_entity_poly.pdbx_seq_one_letter_code
_entity_poly.pdbx_strand_id
1 'polypeptide(L)'
;MYTIDEKVDMLLIYGECKNSRRAAELYAECFPNRDEVPNNYFFRLERQFRGLPVQPDVQFIIDEATEIKVLAMVEIDSTISLRQIENETGIPRETARRILKKIEFKSFKYQIHQHLYPYDSFTVIEHTALGLSFFSGSHEL
;
A
#
# COMPACT_ATOMS: atom_id res chain seq x y z
N MET A 1 17.16 13.59 9.34
CA MET A 1 16.27 13.95 10.47
C MET A 1 16.80 15.27 11.02
N TYR A 2 15.99 16.33 11.07
CA TYR A 2 16.51 17.67 11.40
C TYR A 2 16.98 17.78 12.85
N THR A 3 18.07 18.52 13.03
CA THR A 3 18.67 18.87 14.33
C THR A 3 17.74 19.76 15.16
N ILE A 4 18.04 19.92 16.44
CA ILE A 4 17.24 20.80 17.32
C ILE A 4 17.36 22.25 16.86
N ASP A 5 18.56 22.72 16.49
CA ASP A 5 18.78 24.07 15.99
C ASP A 5 17.98 24.36 14.72
N GLU A 6 18.01 23.43 13.75
CA GLU A 6 17.20 23.56 12.53
C GLU A 6 15.70 23.65 12.84
N LYS A 7 15.20 22.89 13.82
CA LYS A 7 13.80 22.96 14.23
C LYS A 7 13.44 24.31 14.87
N VAL A 8 14.36 24.90 15.64
CA VAL A 8 14.16 26.24 16.22
C VAL A 8 14.11 27.29 15.11
N ASP A 9 15.05 27.26 14.18
CA ASP A 9 15.10 28.15 13.01
C ASP A 9 13.80 28.05 12.18
N MET A 10 13.33 26.82 11.93
CA MET A 10 12.08 26.56 11.22
C MET A 10 10.88 27.19 11.93
N LEU A 11 10.78 27.06 13.26
CA LEU A 11 9.68 27.63 14.04
C LEU A 11 9.69 29.16 14.04
N LEU A 12 10.87 29.77 14.13
CA LEU A 12 11.03 31.22 14.07
C LEU A 12 10.51 31.77 12.73
N ILE A 13 10.96 31.20 11.61
CA ILE A 13 10.53 31.61 10.27
C ILE A 13 9.03 31.38 10.06
N TYR A 14 8.52 30.26 10.56
CA TYR A 14 7.10 29.93 10.47
C TYR A 14 6.22 30.88 11.29
N GLY A 15 6.68 31.32 12.46
CA GLY A 15 6.00 32.31 13.31
C GLY A 15 5.79 33.66 12.61
N GLU A 16 6.79 34.10 11.84
CA GLU A 16 6.73 35.34 11.05
C GLU A 16 5.79 35.21 9.84
N CYS A 17 5.84 34.08 9.14
CA CYS A 17 5.05 33.90 7.91
C CYS A 17 3.59 33.55 8.15
N LYS A 18 3.29 32.82 9.24
CA LYS A 18 1.99 32.15 9.51
C LYS A 18 1.44 31.35 8.32
N ASN A 19 2.29 30.99 7.37
CA ASN A 19 1.99 30.25 6.16
C ASN A 19 3.15 29.31 5.87
N SER A 20 2.87 28.00 5.88
CA SER A 20 3.90 26.96 5.83
C SER A 20 4.62 26.90 4.47
N ARG A 21 3.96 27.31 3.39
CA ARG A 21 4.58 27.35 2.06
C ARG A 21 5.63 28.46 1.98
N ARG A 22 5.24 29.67 2.39
CA ARG A 22 6.14 30.82 2.43
C ARG A 22 7.29 30.62 3.41
N ALA A 23 7.03 29.95 4.54
CA ALA A 23 8.07 29.60 5.51
C ALA A 23 9.10 28.63 4.92
N ALA A 24 8.68 27.65 4.12
CA ALA A 24 9.60 26.72 3.45
C ALA A 24 10.48 27.43 2.42
N GLU A 25 9.89 28.33 1.62
CA GLU A 25 10.61 29.14 0.63
C GLU A 25 11.66 30.03 1.33
N LEU A 26 11.27 30.78 2.37
CA LEU A 26 12.21 31.60 3.12
C LEU A 26 13.29 30.78 3.83
N TYR A 27 12.96 29.60 4.35
CA TYR A 27 13.94 28.72 4.98
C TYR A 27 15.00 28.25 3.98
N ALA A 28 14.59 27.90 2.75
CA ALA A 28 15.51 27.53 1.68
C ALA A 28 16.39 28.72 1.24
N GLU A 29 15.83 29.93 1.21
CA GLU A 29 16.59 31.16 0.92
C GLU A 29 17.61 31.50 2.01
N CYS A 30 17.23 31.39 3.29
CA CYS A 30 18.12 31.69 4.42
C CYS A 30 19.23 30.65 4.62
N PHE A 31 18.97 29.38 4.29
CA PHE A 31 19.89 28.27 4.54
C PHE A 31 20.12 27.42 3.27
N PRO A 32 20.85 27.95 2.28
CA PRO A 32 21.06 27.25 1.00
C PRO A 32 21.90 25.96 1.12
N ASN A 33 22.62 25.80 2.23
CA ASN A 33 23.46 24.62 2.49
C ASN A 33 22.72 23.50 3.25
N ARG A 34 21.44 23.68 3.61
CA ARG A 34 20.64 22.70 4.35
C ARG A 34 19.67 21.96 3.43
N ASP A 35 19.23 20.79 3.87
CA ASP A 35 18.22 20.00 3.15
C ASP A 35 16.89 20.76 3.03
N GLU A 36 16.22 20.58 1.89
CA GLU A 36 14.90 21.16 1.65
C GLU A 36 13.87 20.59 2.65
N VAL A 37 13.04 21.49 3.19
CA VAL A 37 12.03 21.14 4.20
C VAL A 37 10.66 21.12 3.54
N PRO A 38 9.89 20.02 3.65
CA PRO A 38 8.54 20.00 3.12
C PRO A 38 7.66 20.99 3.89
N ASN A 39 6.87 21.79 3.18
CA ASN A 39 6.01 22.84 3.74
C ASN A 39 5.14 22.38 4.93
N ASN A 40 4.59 21.17 4.89
CA ASN A 40 3.74 20.62 5.95
C ASN A 40 4.52 20.34 7.24
N TYR A 41 5.85 20.25 7.19
CA TYR A 41 6.69 19.97 8.35
C TYR A 41 6.62 21.09 9.39
N PHE A 42 6.66 22.36 8.97
CA PHE A 42 6.58 23.51 9.86
C PHE A 42 5.31 23.50 10.72
N PHE A 43 4.16 23.24 10.10
CA PHE A 43 2.87 23.12 10.78
C PHE A 43 2.84 21.92 11.77
N ARG A 44 3.39 20.78 11.35
CA ARG A 44 3.47 19.58 12.22
C ARG A 44 4.38 19.84 13.42
N LEU A 45 5.51 20.52 13.20
CA LEU A 45 6.48 20.86 14.21
C LEU A 45 5.87 21.81 15.25
N GLU A 46 5.19 22.87 14.82
CA GLU A 46 4.50 23.79 15.73
C GLU A 46 3.46 23.05 16.60
N ARG A 47 2.63 22.21 15.98
CA ARG A 47 1.63 21.42 16.71
C ARG A 47 2.26 20.47 17.71
N GLN A 48 3.33 19.79 17.33
CA GLN A 48 4.07 18.88 18.20
C GLN A 48 4.55 19.60 19.47
N PHE A 49 5.15 20.79 19.34
CA PHE A 49 5.62 21.57 20.49
C PHE A 49 4.50 22.19 21.32
N ARG A 50 3.37 22.54 20.71
CA ARG A 50 2.18 22.99 21.44
C ARG A 50 1.41 21.85 22.13
N GLY A 51 1.87 20.60 21.99
CA GLY A 51 1.15 19.43 22.50
C GLY A 51 -0.19 19.17 21.79
N LEU A 52 -0.38 19.74 20.60
CA LEU A 52 -1.57 19.54 19.80
C LEU A 52 -1.46 18.23 19.01
N PRO A 53 -2.55 17.46 18.87
CA PRO A 53 -2.54 16.25 18.07
C PRO A 53 -2.16 16.59 16.62
N VAL A 54 -1.14 15.90 16.10
CA VAL A 54 -0.56 16.09 14.75
C VAL A 54 -1.37 15.30 13.70
N GLN A 55 -2.69 15.31 13.84
CA GLN A 55 -3.70 14.40 13.27
C GLN A 55 -4.08 13.29 14.27
N PRO A 56 -5.35 13.17 14.66
CA PRO A 56 -5.81 11.97 15.33
C PRO A 56 -5.68 10.80 14.34
N ASP A 57 -5.07 9.71 14.78
CA ASP A 57 -5.27 8.43 14.12
C ASP A 57 -6.76 8.10 14.31
N VAL A 58 -7.58 8.37 13.29
CA VAL A 58 -9.02 8.10 13.35
C VAL A 58 -9.16 6.59 13.26
N GLN A 59 -9.09 5.92 14.40
CA GLN A 59 -9.43 4.52 14.52
C GLN A 59 -10.91 4.39 14.19
N PHE A 60 -11.21 3.87 13.01
CA PHE A 60 -12.58 3.55 12.63
C PHE A 60 -13.01 2.34 13.47
N ILE A 61 -13.92 2.59 14.42
CA ILE A 61 -14.59 1.53 15.16
C ILE A 61 -15.51 0.84 14.17
N ILE A 62 -15.06 -0.33 13.69
CA ILE A 62 -15.85 -1.23 12.87
C ILE A 62 -16.41 -2.27 13.82
N ASP A 63 -17.72 -2.52 13.70
CA ASP A 63 -18.38 -3.58 14.47
C ASP A 63 -17.82 -4.96 14.08
N GLU A 64 -17.54 -5.79 15.09
CA GLU A 64 -16.89 -7.09 14.92
C GLU A 64 -17.75 -8.03 14.07
N ALA A 65 -19.08 -7.98 14.23
CA ALA A 65 -19.99 -8.79 13.43
C ALA A 65 -19.98 -8.39 11.94
N THR A 66 -19.76 -7.10 11.66
CA THR A 66 -19.61 -6.57 10.31
C THR A 66 -18.28 -7.03 9.69
N GLU A 67 -17.20 -7.04 10.47
CA GLU A 67 -15.89 -7.54 10.07
C GLU A 67 -15.95 -9.03 9.71
N ILE A 68 -16.54 -9.86 10.58
CA ILE A 68 -16.69 -11.30 10.35
C ILE A 68 -17.47 -11.60 9.08
N LYS A 69 -18.54 -10.86 8.79
CA LYS A 69 -19.34 -11.05 7.56
C LYS A 69 -18.52 -10.80 6.30
N VAL A 70 -17.77 -9.70 6.25
CA VAL A 70 -16.93 -9.39 5.08
C VAL A 70 -15.84 -10.45 4.90
N LEU A 71 -15.23 -10.92 5.99
CA LEU A 71 -14.21 -11.95 5.96
C LEU A 71 -14.76 -13.30 5.48
N ALA A 72 -15.94 -13.71 5.97
CA ALA A 72 -16.57 -14.96 5.54
C ALA A 72 -16.85 -14.99 4.04
N MET A 73 -17.27 -13.86 3.47
CA MET A 73 -17.54 -13.73 2.03
C MET A 73 -16.27 -13.88 1.19
N VAL A 74 -15.17 -13.31 1.67
CA VAL A 74 -13.87 -13.36 0.99
C VAL A 74 -13.20 -14.73 1.12
N GLU A 75 -13.45 -15.45 2.21
CA GLU A 75 -12.99 -16.83 2.39
C GLU A 75 -13.68 -17.78 1.41
N ILE A 76 -14.98 -17.57 1.14
CA ILE A 76 -15.75 -18.36 0.18
C ILE A 76 -15.30 -18.09 -1.26
N ASP A 77 -15.13 -16.81 -1.62
CA ASP A 77 -14.64 -16.39 -2.93
C ASP A 77 -13.62 -15.25 -2.79
N SER A 78 -12.35 -15.61 -2.93
CA SER A 78 -11.24 -14.64 -2.82
C SER A 78 -11.15 -13.65 -3.99
N THR A 79 -11.95 -13.85 -5.04
CA THR A 79 -12.04 -12.96 -6.21
C THR A 79 -13.22 -12.00 -6.15
N ILE A 80 -14.01 -12.05 -5.06
CA ILE A 80 -15.23 -11.28 -4.90
C ILE A 80 -14.98 -9.77 -5.01
N SER A 81 -15.88 -9.07 -5.72
CA SER A 81 -15.79 -7.61 -5.85
C SER A 81 -16.38 -6.88 -4.64
N LEU A 82 -15.85 -5.70 -4.33
CA LEU A 82 -16.41 -4.84 -3.27
C LEU A 82 -17.89 -4.48 -3.47
N ARG A 83 -18.33 -4.36 -4.74
CA ARG A 83 -19.73 -4.10 -5.08
C ARG A 83 -20.62 -5.29 -4.76
N GLN A 84 -20.12 -6.50 -4.99
CA GLN A 84 -20.84 -7.72 -4.69
C GLN A 84 -20.96 -7.91 -3.18
N ILE A 85 -19.89 -7.66 -2.41
CA ILE A 85 -19.95 -7.63 -0.95
C ILE A 85 -21.03 -6.64 -0.48
N GLU A 86 -21.09 -5.44 -1.03
CA GLU A 86 -22.09 -4.42 -0.69
C GLU A 86 -23.52 -4.88 -0.98
N ASN A 87 -23.76 -5.49 -2.16
CA ASN A 87 -25.08 -5.99 -2.53
C ASN A 87 -25.54 -7.16 -1.65
N GLU A 88 -24.62 -8.07 -1.29
CA GLU A 88 -24.97 -9.28 -0.54
C GLU A 88 -25.05 -9.05 0.97
N THR A 89 -24.24 -8.13 1.53
CA THR A 89 -24.18 -7.87 2.97
C THR A 89 -24.86 -6.57 3.39
N GLY A 90 -25.15 -5.66 2.47
CA GLY A 90 -25.61 -4.29 2.74
C GLY A 90 -24.53 -3.37 3.33
N ILE A 91 -23.28 -3.85 3.45
CA ILE A 91 -22.17 -3.08 4.03
C ILE A 91 -21.60 -2.13 2.96
N PRO A 92 -21.47 -0.82 3.25
CA PRO A 92 -20.92 0.11 2.29
C PRO A 92 -19.54 -0.31 1.77
N ARG A 93 -19.33 -0.17 0.46
CA ARG A 93 -18.05 -0.51 -0.20
C ARG A 93 -16.81 0.08 0.46
N GLU A 94 -16.92 1.28 1.04
CA GLU A 94 -15.83 1.97 1.74
C GLU A 94 -15.44 1.23 3.03
N THR A 95 -16.42 0.75 3.78
CA THR A 95 -16.24 0.00 5.02
C THR A 95 -15.62 -1.37 4.72
N ALA A 96 -16.18 -2.10 3.74
CA ALA A 96 -15.62 -3.38 3.30
C ALA A 96 -14.17 -3.25 2.84
N ARG A 97 -13.83 -2.22 2.05
CA ARG A 97 -12.45 -1.96 1.62
C ARG A 97 -11.50 -1.66 2.78
N ARG A 98 -11.96 -0.91 3.79
CA ARG A 98 -11.15 -0.61 4.97
C ARG A 98 -10.88 -1.86 5.81
N ILE A 99 -11.89 -2.71 5.99
CA ILE A 99 -11.74 -4.03 6.64
C ILE A 99 -10.67 -4.84 5.89
N LEU A 100 -10.79 -4.96 4.58
CA LEU A 100 -9.84 -5.72 3.77
C LEU A 100 -8.42 -5.11 3.78
N LYS A 101 -8.31 -3.79 3.87
CA LYS A 101 -7.02 -3.11 4.02
C LYS A 101 -6.39 -3.38 5.40
N LYS A 102 -7.19 -3.45 6.47
CA LYS A 102 -6.73 -3.74 7.85
C LYS A 102 -6.11 -5.12 7.95
N ILE A 103 -6.67 -6.11 7.27
CA ILE A 103 -6.14 -7.48 7.23
C ILE A 103 -5.12 -7.71 6.09
N GLU A 104 -4.68 -6.63 5.43
CA GLU A 104 -3.75 -6.66 4.28
C GLU A 104 -4.17 -7.64 3.16
N PHE A 105 -5.47 -7.81 2.95
CA PHE A 105 -6.00 -8.75 1.96
C PHE A 105 -5.55 -8.37 0.55
N LYS A 106 -4.92 -9.33 -0.12
CA LYS A 106 -4.53 -9.22 -1.53
C LYS A 106 -5.50 -10.06 -2.35
N SER A 107 -6.34 -9.39 -3.14
CA SER A 107 -7.19 -10.09 -4.09
C SER A 107 -6.34 -10.92 -5.05
N PHE A 108 -6.72 -12.17 -5.25
CA PHE A 108 -6.06 -13.04 -6.21
C PHE A 108 -6.35 -12.55 -7.62
N LYS A 109 -5.33 -12.05 -8.31
CA LYS A 109 -5.43 -11.68 -9.72
C LYS A 109 -5.40 -12.96 -10.54
N TYR A 110 -6.50 -13.29 -11.21
CA TYR A 110 -6.53 -14.43 -12.13
C TYR A 110 -5.41 -14.30 -13.16
N GLN A 111 -4.66 -15.38 -13.35
CA GLN A 111 -3.73 -15.53 -14.46
C GLN A 111 -4.48 -16.26 -15.58
N ILE A 112 -4.58 -15.65 -16.76
CA ILE A 112 -5.12 -16.32 -17.94
C ILE A 112 -4.07 -17.35 -18.35
N HIS A 113 -4.29 -18.60 -17.96
CA HIS A 113 -3.56 -19.71 -18.55
C HIS A 113 -4.27 -20.12 -19.84
N GLN A 114 -3.49 -20.43 -20.86
CA GLN A 114 -4.03 -21.01 -22.09
C GLN A 114 -4.78 -22.30 -21.73
N HIS A 115 -6.03 -22.42 -22.17
CA HIS A 115 -6.77 -23.66 -22.03
C HIS A 115 -6.04 -24.75 -22.82
N LEU A 116 -5.51 -25.75 -22.12
CA LEU A 116 -4.98 -26.95 -22.76
C LEU A 116 -6.17 -27.72 -23.33
N TYR A 117 -6.31 -27.76 -24.66
CA TYR A 117 -7.28 -28.64 -25.28
C TYR A 117 -6.81 -30.09 -25.13
N PRO A 118 -7.69 -31.10 -25.16
CA PRO A 118 -7.30 -32.50 -25.02
C PRO A 118 -6.19 -32.92 -25.99
N TYR A 119 -6.18 -32.34 -27.20
CA TYR A 119 -5.16 -32.57 -28.23
C TYR A 119 -3.82 -31.85 -27.98
N ASP A 120 -3.80 -30.76 -27.22
CA ASP A 120 -2.58 -30.02 -26.87
C ASP A 120 -1.79 -30.72 -25.74
N SER A 121 -2.45 -31.55 -24.94
CA SER A 121 -1.80 -32.29 -23.86
C SER A 121 -0.82 -33.35 -24.38
N PHE A 122 -1.10 -33.96 -25.53
CA PHE A 122 -0.27 -35.03 -26.11
C PHE A 122 1.05 -34.50 -26.70
N THR A 123 1.03 -33.32 -27.34
CA THR A 123 2.22 -32.74 -27.97
C THR A 123 3.25 -32.22 -26.97
N VAL A 124 2.81 -31.73 -25.80
CA VAL A 124 3.70 -31.25 -24.73
C VAL A 124 4.40 -32.41 -24.00
N ILE A 125 3.72 -33.56 -23.85
CA ILE A 125 4.29 -34.76 -23.22
C ILE A 125 5.30 -35.44 -24.16
N GLU A 126 5.05 -35.48 -25.47
CA GLU A 126 6.01 -36.06 -26.44
C GLU A 126 7.29 -35.22 -26.58
N HIS A 127 7.19 -33.89 -26.60
CA HIS A 127 8.36 -33.02 -26.67
C HIS A 127 9.23 -33.08 -25.41
N THR A 128 8.64 -33.29 -24.22
CA THR A 128 9.40 -33.48 -22.97
C THR A 128 10.02 -34.88 -22.87
N ALA A 129 9.35 -35.90 -23.39
CA ALA A 129 9.90 -37.25 -23.48
C ALA A 129 11.07 -37.37 -24.49
N LEU A 130 11.00 -36.67 -25.62
CA LEU A 130 12.08 -36.63 -26.63
C LEU A 130 13.25 -35.69 -26.25
N GLY A 131 13.02 -34.72 -25.36
CA GLY A 131 14.08 -33.86 -24.82
C GLY A 131 14.96 -34.54 -23.77
N LEU A 132 14.45 -35.56 -23.06
CA LEU A 132 15.19 -36.30 -22.03
C LEU A 132 16.02 -37.47 -22.59
N SER A 133 15.70 -37.98 -23.79
CA SER A 133 16.48 -39.04 -24.44
C SER A 133 17.72 -38.52 -25.18
N PHE A 134 17.85 -37.20 -25.40
CA PHE A 134 19.00 -36.60 -26.07
C PHE A 134 20.17 -36.24 -25.14
N PHE A 135 19.99 -36.29 -23.81
CA PHE A 135 21.00 -35.87 -22.82
C PHE A 135 21.71 -37.03 -22.09
N SER A 136 21.45 -38.30 -22.46
CA SER A 136 22.01 -39.50 -21.78
C SER A 136 22.94 -40.33 -22.68
N GLY A 137 23.77 -39.69 -23.51
CA GLY A 137 24.73 -40.44 -24.34
C GLY A 137 25.94 -39.62 -24.73
N SER A 138 26.85 -39.37 -23.78
CA SER A 138 28.28 -39.05 -24.03
C SER A 138 29.02 -38.89 -22.70
N HIS A 139 29.34 -39.99 -22.03
CA HIS A 139 30.53 -40.09 -21.18
C HIS A 139 30.80 -41.57 -20.92
N GLU A 140 31.73 -42.14 -21.69
CA GLU A 140 32.74 -43.09 -21.20
C GLU A 140 33.81 -43.28 -22.30
N LEU A 141 35.05 -43.11 -21.84
CA LEU A 141 36.41 -43.17 -22.41
C LEU A 141 36.62 -43.71 -23.83
#